data_AF-A0A9D8EVM2-F1
#
_entry.id   AF-A0A9D8EVM2-F1
#
_cell.length_a   1.000
_cell.length_b   1.000
_cell.length_c   1.000
_cell.angle_alpha   90.00
_cell.angle_beta   90.00
_cell.angle_gamma   90.00
#
_symmetry.space_group_name_H-M   'P 1'
#
loop_
_entity.id
_entity.type
_entity.pdbx_description
1 polymer ?
#
loop_
_entity_poly.entity_id
_entity_poly.type
_entity_poly.pdbx_seq_one_letter_code
_entity_poly.pdbx_strand_id
1 'polypeptide(L)'
;MERDPKSEYFVLRQTVAARGTARPILALCGFGIWAAVLTAVLVLLPYPAAASIPLMLLVVSFEVIRPLHFGAERIGRYIQVFHEEAGEPNRPLSETPSWERVAMSFGAVPGVGGHPLFVPMFLFATAINYLAVLLPAPVAIELGVMAIPHLAFIGWLVTSDRAMRNQRAIELVRMRELKNAPR
;
A
#
# COMPACT_ATOMS: atom_id res chain seq x y z
N MET A 1 -16.06 31.31 -1.22
CA MET A 1 -16.78 30.41 -2.15
C MET A 1 -17.20 29.21 -1.33
N GLU A 2 -18.50 29.08 -1.05
CA GLU A 2 -19.04 27.97 -0.26
C GLU A 2 -18.92 26.70 -1.13
N ARG A 3 -18.32 25.62 -0.59
CA ARG A 3 -18.16 24.37 -1.34
C ARG A 3 -19.47 23.61 -1.30
N ASP A 4 -19.98 23.18 -2.46
CA ASP A 4 -21.15 22.28 -2.50
C ASP A 4 -20.76 20.90 -1.94
N PRO A 5 -21.34 20.46 -0.81
CA PRO A 5 -20.98 19.20 -0.16
C PRO A 5 -21.19 17.97 -1.04
N LYS A 6 -22.16 18.00 -1.97
CA LYS A 6 -22.42 16.88 -2.87
C LYS A 6 -21.32 16.75 -3.92
N SER A 7 -20.92 17.87 -4.52
CA SER A 7 -19.80 17.90 -5.47
C SER A 7 -18.49 17.43 -4.82
N GLU A 8 -18.19 17.89 -3.60
CA GLU A 8 -16.99 17.49 -2.87
C GLU A 8 -16.98 15.99 -2.60
N TYR A 9 -18.09 15.44 -2.07
CA TYR A 9 -18.22 14.01 -1.82
C TYR A 9 -17.97 13.18 -3.09
N PHE A 10 -18.56 13.57 -4.21
CA PHE A 10 -18.43 12.85 -5.48
C PHE A 10 -16.99 12.83 -5.98
N VAL A 11 -16.31 13.99 -5.99
CA VAL A 11 -14.91 14.11 -6.44
C VAL A 11 -13.97 13.28 -5.55
N LEU A 12 -14.19 13.29 -4.24
CA LEU A 12 -13.39 12.50 -3.30
C LEU A 12 -13.59 10.99 -3.51
N ARG A 13 -14.83 10.52 -3.72
CA ARG A 13 -15.11 9.11 -4.06
C ARG A 13 -14.48 8.70 -5.38
N GLN A 14 -14.56 9.54 -6.41
CA GLN A 14 -13.91 9.29 -7.70
C GLN A 14 -12.39 9.18 -7.54
N THR A 15 -11.79 10.02 -6.69
CA THR A 15 -10.36 9.98 -6.39
C THR A 15 -9.95 8.68 -5.69
N VAL A 16 -10.75 8.22 -4.71
CA VAL A 16 -10.54 6.92 -4.04
C VAL A 16 -10.63 5.78 -5.03
N ALA A 17 -11.64 5.78 -5.92
CA ALA A 17 -11.81 4.76 -6.95
C ALA A 17 -10.61 4.73 -7.92
N ALA A 18 -10.19 5.89 -8.44
CA ALA A 18 -9.06 6.00 -9.35
C ALA A 18 -7.75 5.46 -8.72
N ARG A 19 -7.48 5.82 -7.46
CA ARG A 19 -6.32 5.28 -6.70
C ARG A 19 -6.48 3.78 -6.43
N GLY A 20 -7.70 3.33 -6.14
CA GLY A 20 -8.05 1.92 -5.97
C GLY A 20 -7.71 1.08 -7.20
N THR A 21 -8.03 1.58 -8.40
CA THR A 21 -7.71 0.93 -9.68
C THR A 21 -6.22 1.04 -10.04
N ALA A 22 -5.58 2.17 -9.79
CA ALA A 22 -4.18 2.38 -10.14
C ALA A 22 -3.23 1.41 -9.42
N ARG A 23 -3.49 1.10 -8.14
CA ARG A 23 -2.62 0.23 -7.33
C ARG A 23 -2.39 -1.17 -7.92
N PRO A 24 -3.42 -1.99 -8.22
CA PRO A 24 -3.21 -3.32 -8.80
C PRO A 24 -2.58 -3.26 -10.20
N ILE A 25 -2.89 -2.22 -11.00
CA ILE A 25 -2.24 -2.01 -12.31
C ILE A 25 -0.74 -1.77 -12.13
N LEU A 26 -0.37 -0.85 -11.23
CA LEU A 26 1.03 -0.56 -10.93
C LEU A 26 1.76 -1.76 -10.33
N ALA A 27 1.10 -2.54 -9.48
CA ALA A 27 1.66 -3.78 -8.95
C ALA A 27 1.95 -4.78 -10.09
N LEU A 28 0.98 -5.01 -10.98
CA LEU A 28 1.14 -5.91 -12.10
C LEU A 28 2.25 -5.46 -13.05
N CYS A 29 2.28 -4.18 -13.42
CA CYS A 29 3.34 -3.60 -14.24
C CYS A 29 4.71 -3.72 -13.55
N GLY A 30 4.78 -3.40 -12.25
CA GLY A 30 6.01 -3.49 -11.46
C GLY A 30 6.57 -4.91 -11.40
N PHE A 31 5.72 -5.91 -11.13
CA PHE A 31 6.12 -7.32 -11.16
C PHE A 31 6.49 -7.80 -12.56
N GLY A 32 5.78 -7.36 -13.61
CA GLY A 32 6.10 -7.72 -14.99
C GLY A 32 7.47 -7.19 -15.42
N ILE A 33 7.75 -5.91 -15.14
CA ILE A 33 9.04 -5.28 -15.44
C ILE A 33 10.14 -5.92 -14.60
N TRP A 34 9.90 -6.14 -13.30
CA TRP A 34 10.84 -6.82 -12.41
C TRP A 34 11.22 -8.21 -12.94
N ALA A 35 10.24 -9.03 -13.34
CA ALA A 35 10.49 -10.37 -13.84
C ALA A 35 11.34 -10.34 -15.12
N ALA A 36 10.99 -9.47 -16.07
CA ALA A 36 11.77 -9.30 -17.30
C ALA A 36 13.21 -8.86 -17.03
N VAL A 37 13.42 -7.90 -16.11
CA VAL A 37 14.75 -7.41 -15.74
C VAL A 37 15.54 -8.47 -14.97
N LEU A 38 14.90 -9.22 -14.07
CA LEU A 38 15.53 -10.35 -13.39
C LEU A 38 16.01 -11.39 -14.41
N THR A 39 15.18 -11.74 -15.41
CA THR A 39 15.58 -12.65 -16.50
C THR A 39 16.67 -12.07 -17.40
N ALA A 40 16.69 -10.76 -17.64
CA ALA A 40 17.78 -10.14 -18.39
C ALA A 40 19.11 -10.17 -17.62
N VAL A 41 19.08 -9.86 -16.32
CA VAL A 41 20.23 -10.01 -15.41
C VAL A 41 20.69 -11.46 -15.38
N LEU A 42 19.74 -12.39 -15.15
CA LEU A 42 19.66 -13.78 -15.66
C LEU A 42 20.77 -14.18 -16.63
N VAL A 43 20.64 -13.61 -17.81
CA VAL A 43 21.26 -14.10 -19.02
C VAL A 43 22.49 -13.27 -19.42
N LEU A 44 22.51 -11.98 -19.07
CA LEU A 44 23.39 -11.01 -19.70
C LEU A 44 24.46 -10.41 -18.78
N LEU A 45 24.26 -10.45 -17.46
CA LEU A 45 25.11 -9.70 -16.53
C LEU A 45 25.87 -10.63 -15.57
N PRO A 46 27.11 -10.23 -15.18
CA PRO A 46 27.85 -10.96 -14.18
C PRO A 46 27.19 -10.84 -12.81
N TYR A 47 27.14 -11.97 -12.10
CA TYR A 47 26.66 -12.08 -10.74
C TYR A 47 27.74 -11.81 -9.71
N PRO A 48 27.38 -11.47 -8.46
CA PRO A 48 26.01 -11.33 -7.92
C PRO A 48 25.52 -9.87 -7.80
N ALA A 49 26.38 -8.88 -7.97
CA ALA A 49 26.04 -7.48 -7.78
C ALA A 49 24.88 -7.00 -8.67
N ALA A 50 24.75 -7.54 -9.89
CA ALA A 50 23.69 -7.19 -10.82
C ALA A 50 22.27 -7.55 -10.32
N ALA A 51 22.14 -8.48 -9.36
CA ALA A 51 20.84 -8.83 -8.74
C ALA A 51 20.25 -7.69 -7.89
N SER A 52 21.04 -6.68 -7.53
CA SER A 52 20.54 -5.47 -6.87
C SER A 52 19.59 -4.65 -7.77
N ILE A 53 19.76 -4.72 -9.09
CA ILE A 53 18.93 -3.99 -10.07
C ILE A 53 17.46 -4.41 -9.98
N PRO A 54 17.11 -5.70 -10.08
CA PRO A 54 15.72 -6.14 -9.93
C PRO A 54 15.19 -5.92 -8.50
N LEU A 55 16.02 -6.02 -7.45
CA LEU A 55 15.57 -5.65 -6.10
C LEU A 55 15.13 -4.17 -6.03
N MET A 56 15.91 -3.26 -6.62
CA MET A 56 15.55 -1.83 -6.66
C MET A 56 14.22 -1.58 -7.38
N LEU A 57 13.90 -2.34 -8.43
CA LEU A 57 12.60 -2.24 -9.10
C LEU A 57 11.45 -2.65 -8.18
N LEU A 58 11.62 -3.66 -7.33
CA LEU A 58 10.63 -4.01 -6.32
C LEU A 58 10.45 -2.87 -5.31
N VAL A 59 11.55 -2.28 -4.82
CA VAL A 59 11.50 -1.14 -3.89
C VAL A 59 10.74 0.03 -4.49
N VAL A 60 11.08 0.44 -5.71
CA VAL A 60 10.43 1.56 -6.41
C VAL A 60 8.96 1.27 -6.65
N SER A 61 8.62 0.07 -7.11
CA SER A 61 7.22 -0.32 -7.36
C SER A 61 6.40 -0.25 -6.07
N PHE A 62 6.95 -0.76 -4.96
CA PHE A 62 6.31 -0.68 -3.66
C PHE A 62 6.14 0.77 -3.19
N GLU A 63 7.17 1.59 -3.31
CA GLU A 63 7.16 3.01 -2.90
C GLU A 63 6.19 3.87 -3.71
N VAL A 64 5.88 3.50 -4.96
CA VAL A 64 4.83 4.17 -5.74
C VAL A 64 3.43 3.75 -5.28
N ILE A 65 3.23 2.47 -4.97
CA ILE A 65 1.93 1.92 -4.54
C ILE A 65 1.54 2.39 -3.14
N ARG A 66 2.50 2.40 -2.22
CA ARG A 66 2.33 2.72 -0.81
C ARG A 66 1.57 4.05 -0.57
N PRO A 67 2.03 5.22 -1.06
CA PRO A 67 1.35 6.49 -0.84
C PRO A 67 -0.03 6.56 -1.50
N LEU A 68 -0.28 5.82 -2.60
CA LEU A 68 -1.61 5.76 -3.21
C LEU A 68 -2.62 5.11 -2.27
N HIS A 69 -2.21 4.05 -1.55
CA HIS A 69 -3.06 3.41 -0.55
C HIS A 69 -3.32 4.34 0.62
N PHE A 70 -2.27 4.87 1.26
CA PHE A 70 -2.39 5.78 2.40
C PHE A 70 -3.23 7.02 2.07
N GLY A 71 -3.04 7.58 0.87
CA GLY A 71 -3.81 8.71 0.41
C GLY A 71 -5.28 8.37 0.18
N ALA A 72 -5.60 7.17 -0.32
CA ALA A 72 -6.98 6.72 -0.49
C ALA A 72 -7.67 6.50 0.85
N GLU A 73 -7.00 5.85 1.81
CA GLU A 73 -7.51 5.65 3.17
C GLU A 73 -7.81 6.99 3.85
N ARG A 74 -6.86 7.94 3.80
CA ARG A 74 -7.05 9.28 4.39
C ARG A 74 -8.26 9.99 3.80
N ILE A 75 -8.46 9.93 2.48
CA ILE A 75 -9.66 10.51 1.86
C ILE A 75 -10.92 9.78 2.32
N GLY A 76 -10.90 8.44 2.38
CA GLY A 76 -12.01 7.65 2.91
C GLY A 76 -12.40 8.04 4.33
N ARG A 77 -11.43 8.30 5.21
CA ARG A 77 -11.69 8.77 6.58
C ARG A 77 -12.24 10.18 6.63
N TYR A 78 -11.78 11.07 5.75
CA TYR A 78 -12.36 12.39 5.62
C TYR A 78 -13.83 12.29 5.20
N ILE A 79 -14.13 11.47 4.18
CA ILE A 79 -15.50 11.20 3.74
C ILE A 79 -16.34 10.66 4.91
N GLN A 80 -15.82 9.68 5.63
CA GLN A 80 -16.49 9.07 6.78
C GLN A 80 -16.87 10.13 7.82
N VAL A 81 -15.94 10.99 8.27
CA VAL A 81 -16.19 11.95 9.34
C VAL A 81 -17.03 13.15 8.86
N PHE A 82 -16.70 13.71 7.70
CA PHE A 82 -17.26 14.99 7.24
C PHE A 82 -18.55 14.83 6.45
N HIS A 83 -18.80 13.67 5.81
CA HIS A 83 -19.97 13.42 4.98
C HIS A 83 -20.88 12.29 5.51
N GLU A 84 -20.33 11.15 5.96
CA GLU A 84 -21.17 10.03 6.42
C GLU A 84 -21.66 10.23 7.86
N GLU A 85 -20.75 10.52 8.80
CA GLU A 85 -21.07 10.79 10.21
C GLU A 85 -21.70 12.18 10.36
N ALA A 86 -21.31 13.15 9.53
CA ALA A 86 -21.74 14.55 9.61
C ALA A 86 -21.55 15.20 11.00
N GLY A 87 -20.61 14.70 11.82
CA GLY A 87 -20.40 15.13 13.21
C GLY A 87 -21.12 14.27 14.25
N GLU A 88 -21.89 13.27 13.84
CA GLU A 88 -22.61 12.32 14.70
C GLU A 88 -22.08 10.89 14.48
N PRO A 89 -21.04 10.46 15.22
CA PRO A 89 -20.42 9.14 15.02
C PRO A 89 -21.40 7.96 15.16
N ASN A 90 -22.44 8.14 15.98
CA ASN A 90 -23.45 7.13 16.30
C ASN A 90 -24.69 7.21 15.39
N ARG A 91 -24.67 8.05 14.35
CA ARG A 91 -25.79 8.18 13.43
C ARG A 91 -26.11 6.83 12.76
N PRO A 92 -27.38 6.38 12.72
CA PRO A 92 -27.74 5.10 12.12
C PRO A 92 -27.23 4.95 10.67
N LEU A 93 -26.77 3.75 10.31
CA LEU A 93 -26.25 3.46 8.96
C LEU A 93 -27.31 3.61 7.87
N SER A 94 -28.60 3.52 8.22
CA SER A 94 -29.73 3.66 7.31
C SER A 94 -30.02 5.11 6.89
N GLU A 95 -29.53 6.09 7.64
CA GLU A 95 -29.88 7.50 7.41
C GLU A 95 -28.94 8.21 6.44
N THR A 96 -27.76 7.66 6.21
CA THR A 96 -26.74 8.24 5.34
C THR A 96 -26.06 7.15 4.52
N PRO A 97 -25.60 7.45 3.29
CA PRO A 97 -24.69 6.57 2.58
C PRO A 97 -23.45 6.30 3.44
N SER A 98 -23.42 5.16 4.12
CA SER A 98 -22.44 4.83 5.16
C SER A 98 -21.49 3.72 4.71
N TRP A 99 -21.04 3.79 3.46
CA TRP A 99 -20.27 2.72 2.84
C TRP A 99 -19.01 2.41 3.64
N GLU A 100 -18.25 3.43 4.10
CA GLU A 100 -17.00 3.18 4.83
C GLU A 100 -17.28 2.49 6.17
N ARG A 101 -18.34 2.92 6.88
CA ARG A 101 -18.77 2.29 8.14
C ARG A 101 -19.29 0.86 7.94
N VAL A 102 -20.02 0.61 6.85
CA VAL A 102 -20.50 -0.73 6.48
C VAL A 102 -19.32 -1.62 6.11
N ALA A 103 -18.40 -1.16 5.26
CA ALA A 103 -17.18 -1.90 4.91
C ALA A 103 -16.33 -2.20 6.14
N MET A 104 -16.25 -1.28 7.10
CA MET A 104 -15.62 -1.52 8.40
C MET A 104 -16.31 -2.59 9.24
N SER A 105 -17.65 -2.68 9.24
CA SER A 105 -18.37 -3.74 9.95
C SER A 105 -18.07 -5.14 9.39
N PHE A 106 -17.69 -5.22 8.11
CA PHE A 106 -17.20 -6.47 7.50
C PHE A 106 -15.72 -6.76 7.79
N GLY A 107 -15.01 -5.86 8.48
CA GLY A 107 -13.55 -5.84 8.67
C GLY A 107 -12.95 -7.00 9.46
N ALA A 108 -13.68 -8.10 9.67
CA ALA A 108 -13.29 -9.24 10.47
C ALA A 108 -13.51 -10.59 9.79
N VAL A 109 -13.63 -10.66 8.45
CA VAL A 109 -13.61 -11.97 7.76
C VAL A 109 -12.17 -12.28 7.31
N PRO A 110 -11.44 -13.19 7.98
CA PRO A 110 -10.11 -13.58 7.56
C PRO A 110 -10.13 -14.11 6.13
N GLY A 111 -9.20 -13.67 5.30
CA GLY A 111 -9.01 -14.18 3.93
C GLY A 111 -9.93 -13.60 2.85
N VAL A 112 -10.91 -12.75 3.18
CA VAL A 112 -11.85 -12.20 2.19
C VAL A 112 -11.40 -10.85 1.62
N GLY A 113 -10.45 -10.18 2.27
CA GLY A 113 -9.77 -8.97 1.76
C GLY A 113 -8.38 -9.28 1.24
N GLY A 114 -8.09 -8.87 0.00
CA GLY A 114 -6.71 -8.88 -0.52
C GLY A 114 -5.78 -8.00 0.32
N HIS A 115 -4.49 -8.36 0.39
CA HIS A 115 -3.53 -7.57 1.16
C HIS A 115 -3.36 -6.17 0.55
N PRO A 116 -3.66 -5.07 1.26
CA PRO A 116 -3.81 -3.73 0.67
C PRO A 116 -2.53 -3.14 0.04
N LEU A 117 -1.39 -3.61 0.52
CA LEU A 117 -0.05 -3.26 0.02
C LEU A 117 0.63 -4.38 -0.77
N PHE A 118 -0.07 -5.49 -1.07
CA PHE A 118 0.49 -6.66 -1.76
C PHE A 118 1.76 -7.23 -1.11
N VAL A 119 1.93 -7.06 0.21
CA VAL A 119 3.14 -7.47 0.94
C VAL A 119 3.51 -8.94 0.71
N PRO A 120 2.58 -9.92 0.76
CA PRO A 120 2.92 -11.31 0.44
C PRO A 120 3.54 -11.49 -0.94
N MET A 121 3.06 -10.77 -1.95
CA MET A 121 3.59 -10.83 -3.31
C MET A 121 4.98 -10.19 -3.40
N PHE A 122 5.20 -9.05 -2.75
CA PHE A 122 6.53 -8.43 -2.68
C PHE A 122 7.54 -9.28 -1.89
N LEU A 123 7.12 -9.92 -0.79
CA LEU A 123 7.95 -10.86 -0.05
C LEU A 123 8.34 -12.06 -0.92
N PHE A 124 7.39 -12.62 -1.65
CA PHE A 124 7.64 -13.74 -2.56
C PHE A 124 8.60 -13.34 -3.69
N ALA A 125 8.38 -12.19 -4.33
CA ALA A 125 9.27 -11.66 -5.36
C ALA A 125 10.68 -11.38 -4.80
N THR A 126 10.78 -10.84 -3.59
CA THR A 126 12.07 -10.61 -2.90
C THR A 126 12.78 -11.93 -2.60
N ALA A 127 12.06 -12.97 -2.20
CA ALA A 127 12.62 -14.30 -1.97
C ALA A 127 13.15 -14.93 -3.26
N ILE A 128 12.40 -14.84 -4.38
CA ILE A 128 12.86 -15.28 -5.70
C ILE A 128 14.10 -14.48 -6.12
N ASN A 129 14.09 -13.16 -5.89
CA ASN A 129 15.21 -12.30 -6.22
C ASN A 129 16.47 -12.69 -5.45
N TYR A 130 16.33 -13.01 -4.16
CA TYR A 130 17.43 -13.48 -3.34
C TYR A 130 17.91 -14.87 -3.77
N LEU A 131 17.00 -15.76 -4.19
CA LEU A 131 17.37 -17.09 -4.70
C LEU A 131 18.29 -16.98 -5.93
N ALA A 132 18.08 -15.99 -6.79
CA ALA A 132 18.95 -15.73 -7.94
C ALA A 132 20.40 -15.41 -7.52
N VAL A 133 20.61 -14.78 -6.36
CA VAL A 133 21.95 -14.53 -5.79
C VAL A 133 22.65 -15.82 -5.39
N LEU A 134 21.90 -16.85 -4.99
CA LEU A 134 22.46 -18.12 -4.50
C LEU A 134 22.89 -19.07 -5.63
N LEU A 135 22.33 -18.93 -6.83
CA LEU A 135 22.62 -19.78 -8.00
C LEU A 135 24.11 -19.91 -8.36
N PRO A 136 24.93 -18.84 -8.40
CA PRO A 136 26.35 -18.93 -8.78
C PRO A 136 27.28 -19.45 -7.67
N ALA A 137 26.74 -19.95 -6.54
CA ALA A 137 27.52 -20.31 -5.35
C ALA A 137 28.40 -19.13 -4.87
N PRO A 138 27.78 -18.00 -4.46
CA PRO A 138 28.49 -16.78 -4.10
C PRO A 138 29.45 -16.97 -2.92
N VAL A 139 30.51 -16.18 -2.88
CA VAL A 139 31.41 -16.15 -1.72
C VAL A 139 30.73 -15.43 -0.53
N ALA A 140 31.25 -15.63 0.68
CA ALA A 140 30.63 -15.11 1.91
C ALA A 140 30.41 -13.58 1.90
N ILE A 141 31.34 -12.82 1.31
CA ILE A 141 31.19 -11.36 1.23
C ILE A 141 30.04 -10.94 0.31
N GLU A 142 29.86 -11.64 -0.81
CA GLU A 142 28.77 -11.40 -1.76
C GLU A 142 27.41 -11.71 -1.14
N LEU A 143 27.34 -12.81 -0.38
CA LEU A 143 26.16 -13.15 0.42
C LEU A 143 25.81 -12.04 1.41
N GLY A 144 26.78 -11.52 2.15
CA GLY A 144 26.55 -10.43 3.10
C GLY A 144 26.06 -9.15 2.40
N VAL A 145 26.75 -8.73 1.33
CA VAL A 145 26.42 -7.53 0.55
C VAL A 145 25.02 -7.61 -0.02
N MET A 146 24.58 -8.78 -0.47
CA MET A 146 23.25 -8.95 -1.03
C MET A 146 22.18 -9.24 0.01
N ALA A 147 22.48 -9.93 1.12
CA ALA A 147 21.49 -10.23 2.16
C ALA A 147 20.99 -8.95 2.85
N ILE A 148 21.88 -8.00 3.14
CA ILE A 148 21.52 -6.75 3.83
C ILE A 148 20.39 -5.98 3.14
N PRO A 149 20.48 -5.61 1.84
CA PRO A 149 19.42 -4.85 1.18
C PRO A 149 18.11 -5.64 1.05
N HIS A 150 18.16 -6.97 0.89
CA HIS A 150 16.96 -7.81 0.87
C HIS A 150 16.26 -7.80 2.22
N LEU A 151 17.01 -8.02 3.31
CA LEU A 151 16.48 -7.97 4.67
C LEU A 151 15.96 -6.58 5.02
N ALA A 152 16.65 -5.51 4.59
CA ALA A 152 16.20 -4.14 4.76
C ALA A 152 14.86 -3.90 4.05
N PHE A 153 14.70 -4.38 2.81
CA PHE A 153 13.44 -4.26 2.08
C PHE A 153 12.31 -5.08 2.73
N ILE A 154 12.59 -6.31 3.17
CA ILE A 154 11.62 -7.13 3.94
C ILE A 154 11.18 -6.40 5.21
N GLY A 155 12.14 -5.86 5.97
CA GLY A 155 11.87 -5.05 7.14
C GLY A 155 10.96 -3.86 6.82
N TRP A 156 11.26 -3.16 5.72
CA TRP A 156 10.47 -2.03 5.24
C TRP A 156 9.03 -2.38 4.87
N LEU A 157 8.81 -3.53 4.21
CA LEU A 157 7.47 -4.04 3.90
C LEU A 157 6.67 -4.29 5.19
N VAL A 158 7.28 -4.94 6.18
CA VAL A 158 6.64 -5.26 7.47
C VAL A 158 6.35 -3.99 8.27
N THR A 159 7.28 -3.05 8.35
CA THR A 159 7.06 -1.78 9.06
C THR A 159 5.97 -0.95 8.38
N SER A 160 5.90 -0.97 7.06
CA SER A 160 4.85 -0.27 6.29
C SER A 160 3.46 -0.86 6.54
N ASP A 161 3.33 -2.19 6.59
CA ASP A 161 2.04 -2.84 6.92
C ASP A 161 1.59 -2.50 8.34
N ARG A 162 2.52 -2.55 9.31
CA ARG A 162 2.22 -2.17 10.69
C ARG A 162 1.81 -0.71 10.81
N ALA A 163 2.55 0.20 10.17
CA ALA A 163 2.23 1.62 10.14
C ALA A 163 0.83 1.88 9.57
N MET A 164 0.46 1.19 8.49
CA MET A 164 -0.88 1.26 7.88
C MET A 164 -1.99 0.86 8.85
N ARG A 165 -1.85 -0.27 9.54
CA ARG A 165 -2.85 -0.74 10.51
C ARG A 165 -3.05 0.27 11.65
N ASN A 166 -1.95 0.86 12.14
CA ASN A 166 -1.99 1.82 13.24
C ASN A 166 -2.55 3.18 12.81
N GLN A 167 -2.17 3.65 11.61
CA GLN A 167 -2.58 4.95 11.09
C GLN A 167 -4.09 5.09 10.96
N ARG A 168 -4.80 4.01 10.60
CA ARG A 168 -6.26 4.03 10.42
C ARG A 168 -7.00 4.53 11.66
N ALA A 169 -6.63 4.06 12.86
CA ALA A 169 -7.27 4.46 14.10
C ALA A 169 -6.91 5.91 14.47
N ILE A 170 -5.63 6.26 14.36
CA ILE A 170 -5.10 7.58 14.69
C ILE A 170 -5.74 8.67 13.83
N GLU A 171 -5.81 8.48 12.51
CA GLU A 171 -6.35 9.49 11.59
C GLU A 171 -7.85 9.74 11.81
N LEU A 172 -8.62 8.74 12.21
CA LEU A 172 -10.05 8.93 12.47
C LEU A 172 -10.30 9.78 13.71
N VAL A 173 -9.58 9.48 14.79
CA VAL A 173 -9.64 10.29 16.01
C VAL A 173 -9.26 11.72 15.67
N ARG A 174 -8.16 11.91 14.95
CA ARG A 174 -7.69 13.24 14.56
C ARG A 174 -8.67 13.99 13.68
N MET A 175 -9.31 13.33 12.72
CA MET A 175 -10.32 13.97 11.85
C MET A 175 -11.57 14.38 12.62
N ARG A 176 -12.02 13.58 13.59
CA ARG A 176 -13.15 13.93 14.46
C ARG A 176 -12.82 15.13 15.36
N GLU A 177 -11.61 15.18 15.92
CA GLU A 177 -11.12 16.36 16.64
C GLU A 177 -11.15 17.61 15.76
N LEU A 178 -10.64 17.51 14.52
CA LEU A 178 -10.61 18.62 13.57
C LEU A 178 -12.02 19.08 13.16
N LYS A 179 -12.99 18.16 13.06
CA LYS A 179 -14.39 18.49 12.77
C LYS A 179 -15.04 19.30 13.89
N ASN A 180 -14.68 18.98 15.13
CA ASN A 180 -15.27 19.57 16.34
C ASN A 180 -14.51 20.80 16.85
N ALA A 181 -13.35 21.12 16.28
CA ALA A 181 -12.56 22.27 16.67
C ALA A 181 -13.30 23.59 16.36
N PRO A 182 -13.28 24.58 17.26
CA PRO A 182 -13.81 25.91 16.97
C PRO A 182 -13.05 26.52 15.78
N ARG A 183 -13.80 27.08 14.82
CA ARG A 183 -13.26 27.78 13.65
C ARG A 183 -12.75 29.17 14.02
#